data_AF-A0A9C9Z726-F1
#
_entry.id   AF-A0A9C9Z726-F1
#
_cell.length_a   1.000
_cell.length_b   1.000
_cell.length_c   1.000
_cell.angle_alpha   90.00
_cell.angle_beta   90.00
_cell.angle_gamma   90.00
#
_symmetry.space_group_name_H-M   'P 1'
#
loop_
_entity.id
_entity.type
_entity.pdbx_description
1 polymer ?
#
loop_
_entity_poly.entity_id
_entity_poly.type
_entity_poly.pdbx_seq_one_letter_code
_entity_poly.pdbx_strand_id
1 'polypeptide(L)' 'RMARTLLQKYSERLTTLIEDGKAAGEIAPDIDTVAASLLFIGTIQGLVMQSLLAGGDTQGIRDKVPGVFAIYRRGIENR' A
#
# COMPACT_ATOMS: atom_id res chain seq x y z
N ARG A 1 0.27 4.05 20.98
CA ARG A 1 1.12 5.19 20.57
C ARG A 1 2.18 4.79 19.54
N MET A 2 2.97 3.72 19.75
CA MET A 2 3.98 3.26 18.78
C MET A 2 3.41 2.94 17.38
N ALA A 3 2.30 2.20 17.28
CA ALA A 3 1.71 1.85 15.97
C ALA A 3 1.36 3.07 15.11
N ARG A 4 0.81 4.14 15.72
CA ARG A 4 0.49 5.39 15.02
C ARG A 4 1.75 6.07 14.48
N THR A 5 2.82 6.12 15.28
CA THR A 5 4.11 6.68 14.85
C THR A 5 4.74 5.85 13.73
N LEU A 6 4.65 4.52 13.78
CA LEU A 6 5.14 3.66 12.72
C LEU A 6 4.37 3.87 11.41
N LEU A 7 3.03 3.95 11.49
CA LEU A 7 2.19 4.23 10.32
C LEU A 7 2.48 5.61 9.72
N GLN A 8 2.73 6.62 10.55
CA GLN A 8 3.09 7.96 10.08
C GLN A 8 4.42 7.96 9.33
N LYS A 9 5.48 7.40 9.93
CA LYS A 9 6.79 7.26 9.26
C LYS A 9 6.70 6.43 7.98
N TYR A 10 5.86 5.41 7.97
CA TYR A 10 5.66 4.59 6.79
C TYR A 10 4.93 5.37 5.70
N SER A 11 3.92 6.16 6.04
CA SER A 11 3.24 7.05 5.10
C SER A 11 4.21 8.08 4.51
N GLU A 12 5.10 8.67 5.30
CA GLU A 12 6.13 9.59 4.82
C GLU A 12 7.05 8.91 3.80
N ARG A 13 7.50 7.69 4.10
CA ARG A 13 8.31 6.89 3.18
C ARG A 13 7.58 6.57 1.88
N LEU A 14 6.30 6.20 1.94
CA LEU A 14 5.50 5.91 0.75
C LEU A 14 5.33 7.16 -0.12
N THR A 15 5.09 8.31 0.51
CA THR A 15 5.02 9.59 -0.20
C THR A 15 6.29 9.87 -1.00
N THR A 16 7.47 9.72 -0.39
CA THR A 16 8.74 9.87 -1.11
C THR A 16 8.85 8.91 -2.30
N LEU A 17 8.55 7.61 -2.08
CA LEU A 17 8.63 6.61 -3.15
C LEU A 17 7.68 6.90 -4.32
N ILE A 18 6.49 7.42 -4.03
CA ILE A 18 5.50 7.76 -5.04
C ILE A 18 5.92 8.99 -5.84
N GLU A 19 6.44 10.03 -5.18
CA GLU A 19 7.00 11.19 -5.88
C GLU A 19 8.20 10.82 -6.75
N ASP A 20 9.09 9.97 -6.26
CA ASP A 20 10.23 9.46 -7.04
C ASP A 20 9.73 8.68 -8.27
N GLY A 21 8.72 7.82 -8.10
CA GLY A 21 8.10 7.07 -9.19
C GLY A 21 7.41 7.96 -10.22
N LYS A 22 6.81 9.08 -9.81
CA LYS A 22 6.28 10.10 -10.74
C LYS A 22 7.40 10.78 -11.52
N ALA A 23 8.47 11.17 -10.83
CA ALA A 23 9.64 11.80 -11.47
C ALA A 23 10.32 10.86 -12.48
N ALA A 24 10.30 9.54 -12.21
CA ALA A 24 10.80 8.50 -13.11
C ALA A 24 9.82 8.13 -14.23
N GLY A 25 8.58 8.63 -14.20
CA GLY A 25 7.53 8.29 -15.18
C GLY A 25 6.92 6.89 -15.00
N GLU A 26 7.17 6.23 -13.86
CA GLU A 26 6.60 4.93 -13.51
C GLU A 26 5.16 5.05 -12.96
N ILE A 27 4.89 6.15 -12.26
CA ILE A 27 3.59 6.48 -11.66
C ILE A 27 2.98 7.64 -12.44
N ALA A 28 1.67 7.59 -12.69
CA ALA A 28 0.97 8.66 -13.40
C ALA A 28 1.10 10.00 -12.64
N PRO A 29 1.42 11.11 -13.32
CA PRO A 29 1.75 12.37 -12.67
C PRO A 29 0.58 13.02 -11.92
N ASP A 30 -0.65 12.66 -12.28
CA ASP A 30 -1.90 13.16 -11.70
C ASP A 30 -2.38 12.39 -10.44
N ILE A 31 -1.68 11.32 -10.04
CA ILE A 31 -2.00 10.57 -8.83
C ILE A 31 -1.87 11.46 -7.59
N ASP A 32 -2.88 11.47 -6.72
CA ASP A 32 -2.74 12.06 -5.40
C ASP A 32 -1.85 11.16 -4.53
N THR A 33 -0.66 11.64 -4.22
CA THR A 33 0.36 10.90 -3.48
C THR A 33 -0.07 10.56 -2.06
N VAL A 34 -0.77 11.47 -1.37
CA VAL A 34 -1.24 11.24 -0.01
C VAL A 34 -2.32 10.18 -0.02
N ALA A 35 -3.27 10.27 -0.95
CA ALA A 35 -4.32 9.27 -1.11
C ALA A 35 -3.75 7.89 -1.49
N ALA A 36 -2.78 7.84 -2.40
CA ALA A 36 -2.12 6.60 -2.81
C ALA A 36 -1.34 5.93 -1.66
N SER A 37 -0.65 6.71 -0.82
CA SER A 37 -0.01 6.22 0.40
C SER A 37 -1.02 5.66 1.40
N LEU A 38 -2.12 6.38 1.65
CA LEU A 38 -3.18 5.95 2.57
C LEU A 38 -3.86 4.67 2.07
N LEU A 39 -4.16 4.58 0.77
CA LEU A 39 -4.76 3.39 0.16
C LEU A 39 -3.83 2.19 0.32
N PHE A 40 -2.53 2.34 0.05
CA PHE A 40 -1.56 1.25 0.19
C PHE A 40 -1.51 0.71 1.62
N ILE A 41 -1.44 1.60 2.62
CA ILE A 41 -1.51 1.21 4.03
C ILE A 41 -2.81 0.48 4.34
N GLY A 42 -3.94 0.98 3.81
CA GLY A 42 -5.25 0.35 3.93
C GLY A 42 -5.28 -1.07 3.36
N THR A 43 -4.60 -1.34 2.24
CA THR A 43 -4.52 -2.70 1.67
C THR A 43 -3.82 -3.68 2.61
N ILE A 44 -2.71 -3.26 3.22
CA ILE A 44 -1.97 -4.07 4.21
C ILE A 44 -2.85 -4.31 5.44
N GLN A 45 -3.53 -3.27 5.94
CA GLN A 45 -4.44 -3.40 7.08
C GLN A 45 -5.61 -4.35 6.79
N GLY A 46 -6.18 -4.27 5.58
CA GLY A 46 -7.23 -5.19 5.14
C GLY A 46 -6.76 -6.64 5.16
N LEU A 47 -5.54 -6.92 4.65
CA LEU A 47 -4.95 -8.26 4.68
C LEU A 47 -4.67 -8.75 6.11
N VAL A 48 -4.18 -7.88 6.99
CA VAL A 48 -4.00 -8.20 8.42
C VAL A 48 -5.34 -8.52 9.08
N MET A 49 -6.36 -7.71 8.84
CA MET A 49 -7.71 -7.95 9.38
C MET A 49 -8.27 -9.29 8.88
N GLN A 50 -8.10 -9.61 7.59
CA GLN A 50 -8.50 -10.90 7.02
C GLN A 50 -7.76 -12.08 7.66
N SER A 51 -6.47 -11.94 7.98
CA SER A 51 -5.70 -12.96 8.72
C SER A 51 -6.28 -13.21 10.11
N LEU A 52 -6.59 -12.12 10.84
CA LEU A 52 -7.16 -12.22 12.18
C LEU A 52 -8.54 -12.90 12.16
N LEU A 53 -9.39 -12.57 11.19
CA LEU A 53 -10.71 -13.19 11.02
C LEU A 53 -10.61 -14.67 10.61
N ALA A 54 -9.55 -15.06 9.90
CA ALA A 54 -9.25 -16.45 9.54
C ALA A 54 -8.55 -17.25 10.67
N GLY A 55 -8.59 -16.78 11.91
CA GLY A 55 -7.98 -17.46 13.05
C GLY A 55 -6.45 -17.35 13.09
N GLY A 56 -5.88 -16.32 12.47
CA GLY A 56 -4.43 -16.10 12.42
C GLY A 56 -3.73 -16.83 11.27
N ASP A 57 -4.48 -17.32 10.27
CA ASP A 57 -3.88 -17.87 9.05
C ASP A 57 -3.12 -16.77 8.30
N THR A 58 -1.80 -16.81 8.40
CA THR A 58 -0.91 -15.90 7.67
C THR A 58 -0.49 -16.47 6.32
N GLN A 59 -0.66 -17.78 6.11
CA GLN A 59 -0.16 -18.47 4.93
C GLN A 59 -1.16 -18.34 3.78
N GLY A 60 -2.45 -18.59 4.02
CA GLY A 60 -3.50 -18.32 3.04
C GLY A 60 -3.67 -16.84 2.70
N ILE A 61 -3.23 -15.93 3.57
CA ILE A 61 -3.21 -14.49 3.28
C ILE A 61 -2.01 -14.10 2.40
N ARG A 62 -0.86 -14.77 2.53
CA ARG A 62 0.30 -14.53 1.65
C ARG A 62 -0.05 -14.78 0.19
N ASP A 63 -0.91 -15.76 -0.09
CA ASP A 63 -1.36 -16.06 -1.45
C ASP A 63 -2.20 -14.93 -2.08
N LYS A 64 -2.85 -14.10 -1.24
CA LYS A 64 -3.66 -12.96 -1.70
C LYS A 64 -2.83 -11.70 -1.97
N VAL A 65 -1.63 -11.60 -1.38
CA VAL A 65 -0.77 -10.40 -1.46
C VAL A 65 -0.46 -10.02 -2.92
N PRO A 66 -0.03 -10.93 -3.81
CA PRO A 66 0.32 -10.56 -5.18
C PRO A 66 -0.85 -9.93 -5.94
N GLY A 67 -2.06 -10.48 -5.78
CA GLY A 67 -3.27 -9.97 -6.43
C GLY A 67 -3.67 -8.59 -5.92
N VAL A 68 -3.64 -8.39 -4.61
CA VAL A 68 -3.94 -7.08 -4.00
C VAL A 68 -2.93 -6.02 -4.44
N PHE A 69 -1.63 -6.36 -4.45
CA PHE A 69 -0.60 -5.45 -4.92
C PHE A 69 -0.75 -5.12 -6.40
N ALA A 70 -1.04 -6.10 -7.25
CA ALA A 70 -1.21 -5.88 -8.68
C ALA A 70 -2.35 -4.88 -8.97
N ILE A 71 -3.47 -4.98 -8.24
CA ILE A 71 -4.60 -4.03 -8.37
C ILE A 71 -4.17 -2.62 -7.94
N TYR A 72 -3.50 -2.49 -6.80
CA TYR A 72 -2.99 -1.20 -6.33
C TYR A 72 -2.03 -0.58 -7.34
N ARG A 73 -1.02 -1.35 -7.79
CA ARG A 73 -0.01 -0.92 -8.75
C ARG A 73 -0.66 -0.46 -10.05
N ARG A 74 -1.60 -1.24 -10.59
CA ARG A 74 -2.32 -0.88 -11.81
C ARG A 74 -3.14 0.41 -11.68
N GLY A 75 -3.57 0.76 -10.47
CA GLY A 75 -4.29 1.99 -10.18
C GLY A 75 -3.41 3.25 -10.22
N ILE A 76 -2.09 3.11 -10.07
CA ILE A 76 -1.15 4.25 -9.99
C ILE A 76 -0.15 4.30 -11.15
N GLU A 77 0.05 3.21 -11.88
CA GLU A 77 0.96 3.14 -13.03
C GLU A 77 0.67 4.22 -14.08
N ASN A 78 1.74 4.80 -14.62
CA ASN A 78 1.66 5.68 -15.79
C ASN A 78 1.19 4.86 -17.01
N ARG A 79 0.18 5.34 -17.73
CA ARG A 79 -0.46 4.61 -18.85
C ARG A 79 0.15 4.95 -20.20
#